data_AF-A0A379FJR2-F1
#
_entry.id   AF-A0A379FJR2-F1
#
_cell.length_a   1.000
_cell.length_b   1.000
_cell.length_c   1.000
_cell.angle_alpha   90.00
_cell.angle_beta   90.00
_cell.angle_gamma   90.00
#
_symmetry.space_group_name_H-M   'P 1'
#
loop_
_entity.id
_entity.type
_entity.pdbx_description
1 polymer ?
#
loop_
_entity_poly.entity_id
_entity_poly.type
_entity_poly.pdbx_seq_one_letter_code
_entity_poly.pdbx_strand_id
1 'polypeptide(L)'
;MGKIIGIDLGTTNSCVAVMDGKNARVIENGEGDRTTPSIVAYAQDGEILVGQPAKRQAVTNPQNTLFAIKRLIGRRFEDAEVQRDVSIMPYKIIKADNGDAWVEARNEKMAPPQVSAEVLKKMKKTAEDYLGEPVTEAVITVPAYFNDAQRQATKDAGRIAGLDVKRIINEPTAAALAYGLDREVGNRTIAVYDLGGGTFDISIIEIDEVDGEKTYEVLSTNGDTHLGGEDFDSRLINYLVDEFKKEQALTCVMIHWQCNV
;
A
#
# COMPACT_ATOMS: atom_id res chain seq x y z
N MET A 1 6.27 -1.27 28.31
CA MET A 1 5.65 -0.63 27.13
C MET A 1 6.55 -0.94 25.96
N GLY A 2 6.06 -1.69 24.96
CA GLY A 2 6.86 -2.02 23.77
C GLY A 2 7.05 -0.79 22.88
N LYS A 3 8.00 -0.85 21.94
CA LYS A 3 8.20 0.23 20.97
C LYS A 3 6.99 0.38 20.04
N ILE A 4 6.64 1.63 19.72
CA ILE A 4 5.69 1.97 18.65
C ILE A 4 6.46 1.97 17.33
N ILE A 5 5.99 1.20 16.36
CA ILE A 5 6.61 1.13 15.02
C ILE A 5 5.90 2.04 14.03
N GLY A 6 6.64 2.58 13.05
CA GLY A 6 6.07 3.31 11.92
C GLY A 6 5.99 2.41 10.70
N ILE A 7 4.80 2.21 10.15
CA ILE A 7 4.60 1.41 8.93
C ILE A 7 4.07 2.31 7.82
N ASP A 8 4.84 2.39 6.74
CA ASP A 8 4.33 2.84 5.46
C ASP A 8 3.64 1.68 4.74
N LEU A 9 2.32 1.72 4.63
CA LEU A 9 1.52 0.70 3.94
C LEU A 9 1.22 1.19 2.53
N GLY A 10 2.15 1.03 1.58
CA GLY A 10 1.98 1.51 0.22
C GLY A 10 1.22 0.54 -0.70
N THR A 11 0.77 1.05 -1.86
CA THR A 11 0.03 0.24 -2.86
C THR A 11 0.88 -0.89 -3.44
N THR A 12 2.15 -0.61 -3.74
CA THR A 12 3.07 -1.55 -4.39
C THR A 12 4.11 -2.11 -3.41
N ASN A 13 4.62 -1.26 -2.51
CA ASN A 13 5.61 -1.66 -1.51
C ASN A 13 5.21 -1.08 -0.15
N SER A 14 5.58 -1.78 0.91
CA SER A 14 5.47 -1.33 2.29
C SER A 14 6.84 -1.24 2.93
N CYS A 15 6.99 -0.37 3.92
CA CYS A 15 8.23 -0.12 4.64
C CYS A 15 7.94 -0.04 6.14
N VAL A 16 8.87 -0.48 6.98
CA VAL A 16 8.75 -0.37 8.44
C VAL A 16 9.99 0.28 9.03
N ALA A 17 9.78 1.20 9.96
CA ALA A 17 10.81 1.91 10.68
C ALA A 17 10.55 1.93 12.18
N VAL A 18 11.64 2.07 12.94
CA VAL A 18 11.63 2.24 14.39
C VAL A 18 12.43 3.46 14.79
N MET A 19 12.14 3.98 15.98
CA MET A 19 13.02 4.96 16.63
C MET A 19 14.14 4.22 17.39
N ASP A 20 15.37 4.48 16.99
CA ASP A 20 16.59 4.07 17.69
C ASP A 20 17.18 5.30 18.40
N GLY A 21 16.77 5.50 19.66
CA GLY A 21 16.97 6.75 20.37
C GLY A 21 16.24 7.90 19.67
N LYS A 22 16.98 8.87 19.15
CA LYS A 22 16.45 10.02 18.41
C LYS A 22 16.39 9.80 16.90
N ASN A 23 17.02 8.76 16.38
CA ASN A 23 17.15 8.53 14.94
C ASN A 23 16.07 7.56 14.46
N ALA A 24 15.39 7.90 13.37
CA ALA A 24 14.52 6.96 12.69
C ALA A 24 15.37 5.98 11.86
N ARG A 25 15.08 4.69 11.98
CA ARG A 25 15.79 3.63 11.23
C ARG A 25 14.80 2.74 10.51
N VAL A 26 14.96 2.63 9.19
CA VAL A 26 14.27 1.64 8.36
C VAL A 26 14.88 0.26 8.59
N ILE A 27 14.03 -0.76 8.73
CA ILE A 27 14.44 -2.13 9.05
C ILE A 27 14.38 -2.99 7.78
N GLU A 28 15.36 -3.88 7.63
CA GLU A 28 15.38 -4.90 6.58
C GLU A 28 14.46 -6.08 6.95
N ASN A 29 13.67 -6.56 5.98
CA ASN A 29 12.83 -7.74 6.17
C ASN A 29 13.67 -9.04 6.20
N GLY A 30 13.00 -10.18 6.41
CA GLY A 30 13.66 -11.49 6.41
C GLY A 30 14.35 -11.87 5.09
N GLU A 31 14.07 -11.15 4.00
CA GLU A 31 14.72 -11.29 2.70
C GLU A 31 15.93 -10.35 2.49
N GLY A 32 16.22 -9.46 3.45
CA GLY A 32 17.31 -8.48 3.38
C GLY A 32 16.95 -7.17 2.67
N ASP A 33 15.67 -6.97 2.31
CA ASP A 33 15.19 -5.78 1.61
C ASP A 33 14.62 -4.77 2.62
N ARG A 34 14.86 -3.46 2.40
CA ARG A 34 14.30 -2.37 3.22
C ARG A 34 12.84 -2.04 2.92
N THR A 35 12.32 -2.58 1.82
CA THR A 35 10.90 -2.51 1.48
C THR A 35 10.40 -3.91 1.15
N THR A 36 9.11 -4.11 1.33
CA THR A 36 8.46 -5.39 1.08
C THR A 36 7.33 -5.18 0.08
N PRO A 37 7.25 -5.95 -1.01
CA PRO A 37 6.12 -5.87 -1.92
C PRO A 37 4.78 -6.03 -1.18
N SER A 38 3.82 -5.16 -1.44
CA SER A 38 2.45 -5.22 -0.89
C SER A 38 1.62 -6.27 -1.65
N ILE A 39 2.12 -7.50 -1.64
CA ILE A 39 1.59 -8.63 -2.40
C ILE A 39 1.38 -9.80 -1.43
N VAL A 40 0.19 -10.39 -1.51
CA VAL A 40 -0.22 -11.57 -0.72
C VAL A 40 -0.65 -12.65 -1.69
N ALA A 41 -0.13 -13.87 -1.55
CA ALA A 41 -0.56 -14.99 -2.35
C ALA A 41 -1.02 -16.14 -1.47
N TYR A 42 -2.12 -16.77 -1.87
CA TYR A 42 -2.64 -17.98 -1.24
C TYR A 42 -2.23 -19.18 -2.09
N ALA A 43 -1.24 -19.93 -1.61
CA ALA A 43 -0.73 -21.11 -2.28
C ALA A 43 -1.75 -22.26 -2.22
N GLN A 44 -1.59 -23.24 -3.11
CA GLN A 44 -2.51 -24.38 -3.23
C GLN A 44 -2.49 -25.28 -1.99
N ASP A 45 -1.34 -25.37 -1.32
CA ASP A 45 -1.10 -26.21 -0.15
C ASP A 45 -1.62 -25.62 1.16
N GLY A 46 -2.14 -24.38 1.16
CA GLY A 46 -2.56 -23.70 2.37
C GLY A 46 -1.69 -22.50 2.76
N GLU A 47 -0.47 -22.39 2.23
CA GLU A 47 0.48 -21.38 2.68
C GLU A 47 0.06 -19.97 2.26
N ILE A 48 0.20 -19.00 3.17
CA ILE A 48 0.04 -17.57 2.89
C ILE A 48 1.43 -16.98 2.69
N LEU A 49 1.73 -16.59 1.45
CA LEU A 49 2.98 -15.95 1.08
C LEU A 49 2.77 -14.42 1.07
N VAL A 50 3.75 -13.67 1.59
CA VAL A 50 3.70 -12.20 1.62
C VAL A 50 5.03 -11.61 1.20
N GLY A 51 5.02 -10.57 0.35
CA GLY A 51 6.24 -9.90 -0.11
C GLY A 51 6.91 -10.58 -1.28
N GLN A 52 8.24 -10.72 -1.24
CA GLN A 52 9.01 -11.31 -2.35
C GLN A 52 8.60 -12.75 -2.70
N PRO A 53 8.34 -13.65 -1.73
CA PRO A 53 7.84 -14.99 -2.04
C PRO A 53 6.53 -14.96 -2.86
N ALA A 54 5.58 -14.10 -2.47
CA ALA A 54 4.32 -13.92 -3.19
C ALA A 54 4.55 -13.34 -4.60
N LYS A 55 5.43 -12.34 -4.72
CA LYS A 55 5.79 -11.72 -6.01
C LYS A 55 6.37 -12.73 -7.00
N ARG A 56 7.25 -13.63 -6.56
CA ARG A 56 7.95 -14.61 -7.42
C ARG A 56 6.99 -15.61 -8.08
N GLN A 57 5.93 -16.01 -7.39
CA GLN A 57 4.96 -16.99 -7.89
C GLN A 57 3.74 -16.36 -8.59
N ALA A 58 3.67 -15.04 -8.69
CA ALA A 58 2.50 -14.33 -9.22
C ALA A 58 2.14 -14.77 -10.66
N VAL A 59 3.16 -15.06 -11.48
CA VAL A 59 2.97 -15.47 -12.88
C VAL A 59 2.33 -16.85 -13.02
N THR A 60 2.56 -17.77 -12.08
CA THR A 60 2.01 -19.14 -12.11
C THR A 60 0.74 -19.30 -11.28
N ASN A 61 0.38 -18.30 -10.47
CA ASN A 61 -0.83 -18.29 -9.64
C ASN A 61 -1.54 -16.92 -9.66
N PRO A 62 -1.94 -16.41 -10.85
CA PRO A 62 -2.42 -15.03 -10.99
C PRO A 62 -3.75 -14.78 -10.27
N GLN A 63 -4.64 -15.77 -10.21
CA GLN A 63 -5.97 -15.62 -9.60
C GLN A 63 -5.96 -15.58 -8.06
N ASN A 64 -4.94 -16.17 -7.42
CA ASN A 64 -4.82 -16.19 -5.96
C ASN A 64 -3.64 -15.34 -5.45
N THR A 65 -3.08 -14.49 -6.31
CA THR A 65 -2.06 -13.51 -5.94
C THR A 65 -2.66 -12.12 -5.96
N LEU A 66 -2.82 -11.55 -4.78
CA LEU A 66 -3.48 -10.28 -4.53
C LEU A 66 -2.44 -9.17 -4.39
N PHE A 67 -2.58 -8.11 -5.18
CA PHE A 67 -1.71 -6.94 -5.19
C PHE A 67 -2.54 -5.68 -5.47
N ALA A 68 -1.97 -4.50 -5.22
CA ALA A 68 -2.66 -3.22 -5.36
C ALA A 68 -3.99 -3.11 -4.56
N ILE A 69 -4.17 -3.92 -3.51
CA ILE A 69 -5.39 -3.96 -2.69
C ILE A 69 -5.70 -2.61 -2.02
N LYS A 70 -4.69 -1.76 -1.83
CA LYS A 70 -4.88 -0.38 -1.36
C LYS A 70 -5.75 0.46 -2.31
N ARG A 71 -5.87 0.12 -3.59
CA ARG A 71 -6.83 0.74 -4.52
C ARG A 71 -8.28 0.35 -4.23
N LEU A 72 -8.52 -0.77 -3.53
CA LEU A 72 -9.87 -1.29 -3.21
C LEU A 72 -10.31 -1.01 -1.76
N ILE A 73 -9.37 -0.77 -0.85
CA ILE A 73 -9.66 -0.60 0.58
C ILE A 73 -10.63 0.57 0.80
N GLY A 74 -11.72 0.32 1.52
CA GLY A 74 -12.74 1.32 1.83
C GLY A 74 -13.60 1.81 0.64
N ARG A 75 -13.56 1.14 -0.52
CA ARG A 75 -14.39 1.46 -1.69
C ARG A 75 -15.62 0.57 -1.81
N ARG A 76 -16.63 1.04 -2.53
CA ARG A 76 -17.81 0.26 -2.91
C ARG A 76 -17.55 -0.49 -4.21
N PHE A 77 -18.16 -1.66 -4.36
CA PHE A 77 -18.00 -2.44 -5.57
C PHE A 77 -18.44 -1.67 -6.82
N GLU A 78 -19.49 -0.84 -6.71
CA GLU A 78 -20.08 -0.09 -7.82
C GLU A 78 -19.34 1.20 -8.18
N ASP A 79 -18.29 1.57 -7.43
CA ASP A 79 -17.48 2.76 -7.74
C ASP A 79 -16.83 2.61 -9.12
N ALA A 80 -16.79 3.68 -9.90
CA ALA A 80 -16.29 3.66 -11.28
C ALA A 80 -14.82 3.17 -11.36
N GLU A 81 -14.00 3.56 -10.40
CA GLU A 81 -12.61 3.10 -10.27
C GLU A 81 -12.53 1.58 -10.03
N VAL A 82 -13.41 1.04 -9.18
CA VAL A 82 -13.44 -0.40 -8.88
C VAL A 82 -13.95 -1.19 -10.08
N GLN A 83 -14.98 -0.70 -10.78
CA GLN A 83 -15.47 -1.35 -12.00
C GLN A 83 -14.42 -1.38 -13.11
N ARG A 84 -13.58 -0.36 -13.21
CA ARG A 84 -12.40 -0.37 -14.09
C ARG A 84 -11.42 -1.48 -13.66
N ASP A 85 -11.06 -1.53 -12.38
CA ASP A 85 -10.14 -2.54 -11.84
C ASP A 85 -10.66 -3.98 -12.01
N VAL A 86 -11.98 -4.23 -11.92
CA VAL A 86 -12.60 -5.54 -12.17
C VAL A 86 -12.24 -6.09 -13.57
N SER A 87 -12.11 -5.21 -14.56
CA SER A 87 -11.78 -5.61 -15.94
C SER A 87 -10.28 -5.81 -16.19
N ILE A 88 -9.43 -5.37 -15.26
CA ILE A 88 -7.97 -5.32 -15.40
C ILE A 88 -7.28 -6.35 -14.52
N MET A 89 -7.76 -6.50 -13.28
CA MET A 89 -7.09 -7.33 -12.27
C MET A 89 -7.24 -8.83 -12.59
N PRO A 90 -6.18 -9.63 -12.39
CA PRO A 90 -6.21 -11.07 -12.67
C PRO A 90 -6.94 -11.87 -11.59
N TYR A 91 -7.09 -11.31 -10.39
CA TYR A 91 -7.83 -11.88 -9.28
C TYR A 91 -9.27 -11.36 -9.28
N LYS A 92 -10.17 -12.10 -8.63
CA LYS A 92 -11.60 -11.79 -8.65
C LYS A 92 -11.95 -10.72 -7.62
N ILE A 93 -12.47 -9.59 -8.09
CA ILE A 93 -13.09 -8.55 -7.27
C ILE A 93 -14.60 -8.80 -7.26
N ILE A 94 -15.22 -8.78 -6.08
CA ILE A 94 -16.62 -9.13 -5.86
C ILE A 94 -17.34 -8.10 -5.00
N LYS A 95 -18.67 -8.08 -5.13
CA LYS A 95 -19.55 -7.31 -4.26
C LYS A 95 -19.81 -8.08 -2.96
N ALA A 96 -19.48 -7.49 -1.82
CA ALA A 96 -19.88 -8.00 -0.51
C ALA A 96 -21.38 -7.78 -0.25
N ASP A 97 -21.93 -8.44 0.77
CA ASP A 97 -23.36 -8.34 1.11
C ASP A 97 -23.78 -6.90 1.45
N ASN A 98 -22.87 -6.11 2.01
CA ASN A 98 -23.08 -4.70 2.33
C ASN A 98 -22.79 -3.73 1.16
N GLY A 99 -22.38 -4.25 -0.01
CA GLY A 99 -22.02 -3.48 -1.21
C GLY A 99 -20.55 -3.09 -1.34
N ASP A 100 -19.69 -3.42 -0.36
CA ASP A 100 -18.25 -3.10 -0.42
C ASP A 100 -17.52 -3.92 -1.48
N ALA A 101 -16.41 -3.37 -1.98
CA ALA A 101 -15.49 -4.08 -2.86
C ALA A 101 -14.67 -5.09 -2.05
N TRP A 102 -14.89 -6.37 -2.27
CA TRP A 102 -14.13 -7.48 -1.68
C TRP A 102 -13.37 -8.23 -2.77
N VAL A 103 -12.50 -9.14 -2.34
CA VAL A 103 -11.75 -10.04 -3.23
C VAL A 103 -12.06 -11.49 -2.90
N GLU A 104 -11.85 -12.37 -3.86
CA GLU A 104 -12.01 -13.80 -3.70
C GLU A 104 -10.73 -14.51 -4.15
N ALA A 105 -10.13 -15.30 -3.26
CA ALA A 105 -9.03 -16.21 -3.60
C ALA A 105 -9.33 -17.57 -2.98
N ARG A 106 -9.04 -18.66 -3.71
CA ARG A 106 -9.35 -20.05 -3.30
C ARG A 106 -10.82 -20.25 -2.88
N ASN A 107 -11.74 -19.55 -3.53
CA ASN A 107 -13.18 -19.53 -3.21
C ASN A 107 -13.52 -18.95 -1.82
N GLU A 108 -12.57 -18.27 -1.16
CA GLU A 108 -12.80 -17.56 0.08
C GLU A 108 -12.96 -16.06 -0.19
N LYS A 109 -14.06 -15.49 0.29
CA LYS A 109 -14.34 -14.05 0.20
C LYS A 109 -13.62 -13.32 1.32
N MET A 110 -12.87 -12.29 0.97
CA MET A 110 -12.07 -11.51 1.92
C MET A 110 -12.26 -10.01 1.70
N ALA A 111 -12.37 -9.29 2.80
CA ALA A 111 -12.35 -7.83 2.78
C ALA A 111 -10.91 -7.32 2.55
N PRO A 112 -10.72 -6.19 1.85
CA PRO A 112 -9.41 -5.59 1.66
C PRO A 112 -8.59 -5.41 2.96
N PRO A 113 -9.19 -5.02 4.10
CA PRO A 113 -8.47 -4.93 5.38
C PRO A 113 -7.84 -6.26 5.83
N GLN A 114 -8.45 -7.41 5.52
CA GLN A 114 -7.89 -8.71 5.88
C GLN A 114 -6.63 -9.00 5.06
N VAL A 115 -6.63 -8.66 3.78
CA VAL A 115 -5.45 -8.86 2.91
C VAL A 115 -4.34 -7.88 3.28
N SER A 116 -4.66 -6.60 3.49
CA SER A 116 -3.69 -5.62 3.99
C SER A 116 -3.13 -5.98 5.36
N ALA A 117 -3.91 -6.66 6.21
CA ALA A 117 -3.43 -7.14 7.51
C ALA A 117 -2.31 -8.19 7.37
N GLU A 118 -2.29 -9.03 6.32
CA GLU A 118 -1.18 -9.97 6.10
C GLU A 118 0.14 -9.23 5.79
N VAL A 119 0.07 -8.12 5.04
CA VAL A 119 1.23 -7.23 4.82
C VAL A 119 1.67 -6.59 6.13
N LEU A 120 0.73 -6.07 6.93
CA LEU A 120 1.02 -5.47 8.23
C LEU A 120 1.59 -6.47 9.25
N LYS A 121 1.12 -7.73 9.25
CA LYS A 121 1.69 -8.82 10.06
C LYS A 121 3.14 -9.08 9.68
N LYS A 122 3.47 -9.08 8.38
CA LYS A 122 4.88 -9.19 7.95
C LYS A 122 5.70 -8.00 8.43
N MET A 123 5.18 -6.77 8.38
CA MET A 123 5.90 -5.57 8.84
C MET A 123 6.12 -5.60 10.35
N LYS A 124 5.09 -6.01 11.11
CA LYS A 124 5.18 -6.27 12.55
C LYS A 124 6.25 -7.31 12.85
N LYS A 125 6.22 -8.47 12.18
CA LYS A 125 7.19 -9.55 12.39
C LYS A 125 8.63 -9.10 12.07
N THR A 126 8.83 -8.33 11.01
CA THR A 126 10.12 -7.71 10.68
C THR A 126 10.64 -6.84 11.83
N ALA A 127 9.78 -6.02 12.43
CA ALA A 127 10.17 -5.21 13.58
C ALA A 127 10.43 -6.05 14.84
N GLU A 128 9.62 -7.06 15.11
CA GLU A 128 9.82 -7.99 16.24
C GLU A 128 11.15 -8.75 16.13
N ASP A 129 11.51 -9.22 14.93
CA ASP A 129 12.78 -9.90 14.67
C ASP A 129 13.98 -8.99 14.89
N TYR A 130 13.86 -7.72 14.51
CA TYR A 130 14.91 -6.72 14.71
C TYR A 130 15.04 -6.31 16.18
N LEU A 131 13.93 -6.14 16.90
CA LEU A 131 13.91 -5.65 18.27
C LEU A 131 14.14 -6.75 19.31
N GLY A 132 13.85 -8.01 18.98
CA GLY A 132 13.91 -9.14 19.90
C GLY A 132 12.80 -9.15 20.96
N GLU A 133 11.73 -8.37 20.76
CA GLU A 133 10.58 -8.27 21.66
C GLU A 133 9.25 -8.13 20.89
N PRO A 134 8.10 -8.47 21.50
CA PRO A 134 6.79 -8.32 20.86
C PRO A 134 6.44 -6.86 20.55
N VAL A 135 5.80 -6.63 19.40
CA VAL A 135 5.31 -5.31 18.97
C VAL A 135 3.79 -5.31 18.94
N THR A 136 3.17 -4.39 19.68
CA THR A 136 1.71 -4.31 19.78
C THR A 136 1.14 -2.98 19.32
N GLU A 137 1.96 -1.98 19.03
CA GLU A 137 1.52 -0.61 18.75
C GLU A 137 2.16 -0.08 17.47
N ALA A 138 1.38 0.63 16.65
CA ALA A 138 1.89 1.18 15.40
C ALA A 138 1.28 2.55 15.05
N VAL A 139 2.05 3.31 14.26
CA VAL A 139 1.58 4.41 13.41
C VAL A 139 1.55 3.88 11.97
N ILE A 140 0.43 4.04 11.28
CA ILE A 140 0.25 3.54 9.90
C ILE A 140 -0.04 4.72 8.97
N THR A 141 0.62 4.74 7.80
CA THR A 141 0.40 5.77 6.79
C THR A 141 -0.88 5.55 5.97
N VAL A 142 -1.46 6.64 5.47
CA VAL A 142 -2.48 6.65 4.42
C VAL A 142 -2.26 7.85 3.50
N PRO A 143 -2.75 7.81 2.25
CA PRO A 143 -2.76 8.97 1.36
C PRO A 143 -3.48 10.15 2.01
N ALA A 144 -3.03 11.37 1.75
CA ALA A 144 -3.64 12.55 2.35
C ALA A 144 -5.12 12.69 1.95
N TYR A 145 -5.43 12.34 0.71
CA TYR A 145 -6.76 12.42 0.13
C TYR A 145 -7.68 11.22 0.46
N PHE A 146 -7.26 10.29 1.33
CA PHE A 146 -8.14 9.21 1.79
C PHE A 146 -9.34 9.76 2.57
N ASN A 147 -10.53 9.25 2.22
CA ASN A 147 -11.79 9.55 2.92
C ASN A 147 -11.93 8.75 4.23
N ASP A 148 -12.98 9.02 5.00
CA ASP A 148 -13.22 8.39 6.30
C ASP A 148 -13.33 6.87 6.23
N ALA A 149 -13.98 6.32 5.19
CA ALA A 149 -14.14 4.88 5.02
C ALA A 149 -12.80 4.19 4.76
N GLN A 150 -11.95 4.79 3.92
CA GLN A 150 -10.62 4.26 3.61
C GLN A 150 -9.67 4.34 4.82
N ARG A 151 -9.73 5.44 5.59
CA ARG A 151 -8.98 5.60 6.85
C ARG A 151 -9.41 4.56 7.89
N GLN A 152 -10.71 4.38 8.07
CA GLN A 152 -11.24 3.40 9.02
C GLN A 152 -10.87 1.97 8.61
N ALA A 153 -11.03 1.62 7.33
CA ALA A 153 -10.65 0.30 6.81
C ALA A 153 -9.15 0.00 6.98
N THR A 154 -8.29 1.02 6.81
CA THR A 154 -6.84 0.87 7.06
C THR A 154 -6.54 0.67 8.55
N LYS A 155 -7.24 1.40 9.43
CA LYS A 155 -7.14 1.22 10.89
C LYS A 155 -7.59 -0.18 11.30
N ASP A 156 -8.65 -0.69 10.68
CA ASP A 156 -9.16 -2.05 10.92
C ASP A 156 -8.15 -3.11 10.45
N ALA A 157 -7.45 -2.89 9.32
CA ALA A 157 -6.36 -3.76 8.89
C ALA A 157 -5.25 -3.86 9.95
N GLY A 158 -4.87 -2.74 10.56
CA GLY A 158 -3.94 -2.72 11.70
C GLY A 158 -4.43 -3.54 12.88
N ARG A 159 -5.71 -3.39 13.24
CA ARG A 159 -6.32 -4.17 14.32
C ARG A 159 -6.33 -5.67 14.02
N ILE A 160 -6.68 -6.07 12.80
CA ILE A 160 -6.66 -7.47 12.34
C ILE A 160 -5.24 -8.05 12.37
N ALA A 161 -4.22 -7.22 12.11
CA ALA A 161 -2.81 -7.61 12.24
C ALA A 161 -2.31 -7.69 13.69
N GLY A 162 -3.15 -7.41 14.68
CA GLY A 162 -2.78 -7.41 16.09
C GLY A 162 -1.92 -6.20 16.48
N LEU A 163 -2.18 -5.04 15.87
CA LEU A 163 -1.58 -3.75 16.20
C LEU A 163 -2.65 -2.80 16.76
N ASP A 164 -2.36 -2.17 17.89
CA ASP A 164 -3.06 -1.00 18.37
C ASP A 164 -2.59 0.24 17.59
N VAL A 165 -3.45 0.73 16.71
CA VAL A 165 -3.15 1.83 15.80
C VAL A 165 -3.26 3.16 16.54
N LYS A 166 -2.13 3.66 17.04
CA LYS A 166 -2.04 4.91 17.82
C LYS A 166 -2.29 6.15 16.99
N ARG A 167 -1.97 6.09 15.70
CA ARG A 167 -2.15 7.20 14.74
C ARG A 167 -2.29 6.65 13.33
N ILE A 168 -3.23 7.21 12.59
CA ILE A 168 -3.20 7.20 11.13
C ILE A 168 -2.57 8.54 10.70
N ILE A 169 -1.47 8.49 9.98
CA ILE A 169 -0.76 9.69 9.52
C ILE A 169 -0.84 9.80 8.01
N ASN A 170 -0.96 11.03 7.50
CA ASN A 170 -0.93 11.26 6.06
C ASN A 170 0.50 11.07 5.53
N GLU A 171 0.64 10.37 4.42
CA GLU A 171 1.91 10.10 3.72
C GLU A 171 2.77 11.38 3.52
N PRO A 172 2.25 12.47 2.92
CA PRO A 172 3.07 13.66 2.73
C PRO A 172 3.45 14.35 4.05
N THR A 173 2.64 14.23 5.10
CA THR A 173 3.00 14.72 6.45
C THR A 173 4.12 13.88 7.06
N ALA A 174 4.09 12.56 6.91
CA ALA A 174 5.17 11.68 7.36
C ALA A 174 6.49 11.98 6.61
N ALA A 175 6.40 12.23 5.30
CA ALA A 175 7.55 12.65 4.49
C ALA A 175 8.11 14.01 4.94
N ALA A 176 7.26 14.99 5.27
CA ALA A 176 7.67 16.28 5.80
C ALA A 176 8.36 16.16 7.17
N LEU A 177 7.84 15.31 8.06
CA LEU A 177 8.49 15.00 9.35
C LEU A 177 9.88 14.41 9.13
N ALA A 178 10.01 13.43 8.24
CA ALA A 178 11.29 12.83 7.90
C ALA A 178 12.28 13.85 7.30
N TYR A 179 11.81 14.73 6.41
CA TYR A 179 12.62 15.81 5.83
C TYR A 179 13.12 16.81 6.89
N GLY A 180 12.27 17.15 7.85
CA GLY A 180 12.58 18.16 8.87
C GLY A 180 13.35 17.64 10.08
N LEU A 181 13.45 16.32 10.30
CA LEU A 181 14.07 15.75 11.50
C LEU A 181 15.56 16.09 11.62
N ASP A 182 16.33 15.87 10.54
CA ASP A 182 17.81 15.94 10.54
C ASP A 182 18.39 17.26 10.01
N ARG A 183 17.54 18.25 9.73
CA ARG A 183 17.95 19.51 9.12
C ARG A 183 17.64 20.68 10.05
N GLU A 184 18.58 21.62 10.17
CA GLU A 184 18.24 23.01 10.55
C GLU A 184 17.49 23.65 9.37
N VAL A 185 16.27 23.18 9.18
CA VAL A 185 15.30 23.77 8.27
C VAL A 185 14.64 24.91 9.02
N GLY A 186 15.29 26.08 9.03
CA GLY A 186 14.61 27.31 9.46
C GLY A 186 13.30 27.51 8.69
N ASN A 187 12.44 28.38 9.21
CA ASN A 187 11.05 28.58 8.77
C ASN A 187 10.92 28.57 7.25
N ARG A 188 10.09 27.66 6.73
CA ARG A 188 9.89 27.48 5.29
C ARG A 188 8.58 26.82 4.98
N THR A 189 8.10 27.11 3.78
CA THR A 189 7.01 26.39 3.15
C THR A 189 7.58 25.40 2.15
N ILE A 190 7.15 24.13 2.21
CA ILE A 190 7.53 23.07 1.28
C ILE A 190 6.31 22.57 0.50
N ALA A 191 6.55 22.04 -0.69
CA ALA A 191 5.59 21.26 -1.44
C ALA A 191 6.05 19.79 -1.45
N VAL A 192 5.22 18.90 -0.93
CA VAL A 192 5.44 17.45 -0.98
C VAL A 192 4.62 16.88 -2.12
N TYR A 193 5.30 16.52 -3.21
CA TYR A 193 4.73 15.82 -4.35
C TYR A 193 5.01 14.33 -4.20
N ASP A 194 3.98 13.53 -3.98
CA ASP A 194 4.07 12.09 -3.78
C ASP A 194 3.28 11.36 -4.86
N LEU A 195 3.98 10.65 -5.75
CA LEU A 195 3.39 9.84 -6.82
C LEU A 195 3.85 8.40 -6.65
N GLY A 196 3.00 7.61 -6.00
CA GLY A 196 3.25 6.22 -5.69
C GLY A 196 2.75 5.25 -6.78
N GLY A 197 2.61 3.99 -6.38
CA GLY A 197 2.12 2.93 -7.26
C GLY A 197 0.64 3.07 -7.64
N GLY A 198 -0.20 3.67 -6.81
CA GLY A 198 -1.62 3.82 -7.14
C GLY A 198 -2.30 5.07 -6.60
N THR A 199 -1.54 5.96 -5.98
CA THR A 199 -2.05 7.23 -5.43
C THR A 199 -1.09 8.36 -5.75
N PHE A 200 -1.66 9.54 -5.93
CA PHE A 200 -0.97 10.79 -6.10
C PHE A 200 -1.45 11.78 -5.04
N ASP A 201 -0.55 12.38 -4.29
CA ASP A 201 -0.83 13.46 -3.35
C ASP A 201 0.10 14.65 -3.60
N ILE A 202 -0.43 15.85 -3.38
CA ILE A 202 0.33 17.10 -3.31
C ILE A 202 -0.10 17.87 -2.06
N SER A 203 0.86 18.14 -1.17
CA SER A 203 0.60 18.92 0.04
C SER A 203 1.55 20.11 0.15
N ILE A 204 1.00 21.27 0.50
CA ILE A 204 1.77 22.46 0.85
C ILE A 204 1.84 22.50 2.37
N ILE A 205 3.06 22.43 2.92
CA ILE A 205 3.31 22.29 4.35
C ILE A 205 4.24 23.40 4.80
N GLU A 206 3.81 24.15 5.80
CA GLU A 206 4.65 25.09 6.52
C GLU A 206 5.37 24.37 7.65
N ILE A 207 6.69 24.59 7.72
CA ILE A 207 7.55 24.10 8.78
C ILE A 207 8.09 25.32 9.49
N ASP A 208 7.64 25.52 10.73
CA ASP A 208 8.07 26.62 11.58
C ASP A 208 8.78 26.11 12.82
N GLU A 209 9.82 26.82 13.24
CA GLU A 209 10.51 26.58 14.50
C GLU A 209 10.19 27.72 15.47
N VAL A 210 9.40 27.42 16.50
CA VAL A 210 9.00 28.37 17.54
C VAL A 210 9.48 27.82 18.88
N ASP A 211 10.24 28.62 19.63
CA ASP A 211 10.81 28.24 20.93
C ASP A 211 11.62 26.92 20.93
N GLY A 212 12.24 26.58 19.79
CA GLY A 212 13.00 25.34 19.60
C GLY A 212 12.14 24.09 19.35
N GLU A 213 10.82 24.25 19.20
CA GLU A 213 9.89 23.21 18.79
C GLU A 213 9.52 23.40 17.30
N LYS A 214 9.66 22.31 16.52
CA LYS A 214 9.26 22.29 15.12
C LYS A 214 7.77 21.97 15.00
N THR A 215 7.03 22.86 14.36
CA THR A 215 5.63 22.70 14.01
C THR A 215 5.50 22.42 12.52
N TYR A 216 4.55 21.56 12.15
CA TYR A 216 4.30 21.15 10.78
C TYR A 216 2.82 21.37 10.48
N GLU A 217 2.50 22.43 9.74
CA GLU A 217 1.13 22.79 9.39
C GLU A 217 0.85 22.49 7.93
N VAL A 218 -0.17 21.68 7.66
CA VAL A 218 -0.63 21.41 6.29
C VAL A 218 -1.55 22.56 5.85
N LEU A 219 -1.02 23.48 5.04
CA LEU A 219 -1.77 24.64 4.54
C LEU A 219 -2.83 24.23 3.51
N SER A 220 -2.48 23.29 2.64
CA SER A 220 -3.40 22.73 1.66
C SER A 220 -2.96 21.35 1.19
N THR A 221 -3.93 20.55 0.76
CA THR A 221 -3.68 19.21 0.20
C THR A 221 -4.65 18.94 -0.95
N ASN A 222 -4.18 18.26 -1.97
CA ASN A 222 -4.98 17.77 -3.11
C ASN A 222 -4.35 16.46 -3.62
N GLY A 223 -5.02 15.75 -4.51
CA GLY A 223 -4.51 14.49 -5.02
C GLY A 223 -5.54 13.70 -5.82
N ASP A 224 -5.13 12.50 -6.20
CA ASP A 224 -5.96 11.48 -6.84
C ASP A 224 -5.61 10.11 -6.23
N THR A 225 -6.59 9.51 -5.56
CA THR A 225 -6.42 8.21 -4.86
C THR A 225 -6.48 7.01 -5.81
N HIS A 226 -6.52 7.24 -7.12
CA HIS A 226 -6.57 6.22 -8.16
C HIS A 226 -5.71 6.57 -9.39
N LEU A 227 -4.59 7.27 -9.14
CA LEU A 227 -3.57 7.62 -10.12
C LEU A 227 -2.20 7.22 -9.59
N GLY A 228 -1.47 6.37 -10.30
CA GLY A 228 -0.10 6.03 -9.94
C GLY A 228 0.57 5.10 -10.94
N GLY A 229 1.73 4.53 -10.57
CA GLY A 229 2.52 3.64 -11.42
C GLY A 229 1.73 2.51 -12.12
N GLU A 230 0.73 1.92 -11.48
CA GLU A 230 -0.14 0.88 -12.08
C GLU A 230 -0.87 1.40 -13.34
N ASP A 231 -1.23 2.69 -13.39
CA ASP A 231 -1.85 3.30 -14.57
C ASP A 231 -0.83 3.51 -15.70
N PHE A 232 0.43 3.80 -15.37
CA PHE A 232 1.52 3.92 -16.34
C PHE A 232 1.82 2.55 -16.95
N ASP A 233 1.90 1.52 -16.11
CA ASP A 233 2.08 0.12 -16.53
C ASP A 233 0.92 -0.31 -17.44
N SER A 234 -0.33 -0.01 -17.07
CA SER A 234 -1.50 -0.30 -17.90
C SER A 234 -1.42 0.34 -19.29
N ARG A 235 -0.95 1.60 -19.39
CA ARG A 235 -0.77 2.26 -20.70
C ARG A 235 0.28 1.56 -21.55
N LEU A 236 1.42 1.18 -20.96
CA LEU A 236 2.48 0.48 -21.67
C LEU A 236 2.03 -0.92 -22.11
N ILE A 237 1.35 -1.66 -21.24
CA ILE A 237 0.82 -2.98 -21.55
C ILE A 237 -0.17 -2.91 -22.72
N ASN A 238 -1.12 -1.96 -22.70
CA ASN A 238 -2.08 -1.80 -23.80
C ASN A 238 -1.38 -1.50 -25.13
N TYR A 239 -0.37 -0.64 -25.12
CA TYR A 239 0.45 -0.37 -26.30
C TYR A 239 1.15 -1.64 -26.81
N LEU A 240 1.80 -2.41 -25.94
CA LEU A 240 2.49 -3.64 -26.33
C LEU A 240 1.53 -4.70 -26.88
N VAL A 241 0.34 -4.83 -26.28
CA VAL A 241 -0.71 -5.74 -26.77
C VAL A 241 -1.20 -5.32 -28.15
N ASP A 242 -1.38 -4.03 -28.39
CA ASP A 242 -1.84 -3.51 -29.68
C ASP A 242 -0.78 -3.66 -30.78
N GLU A 243 0.50 -3.42 -30.48
CA GLU A 243 1.59 -3.65 -31.43
C GLU A 243 1.74 -5.15 -31.74
N PHE A 244 1.68 -6.02 -30.73
CA PHE A 244 1.75 -7.47 -30.94
C PHE A 244 0.61 -7.98 -31.83
N LYS A 245 -0.61 -7.50 -31.63
CA LYS A 245 -1.76 -7.83 -32.49
C LYS A 245 -1.52 -7.45 -33.95
N LYS A 246 -0.92 -6.27 -34.20
CA LYS A 246 -0.61 -5.81 -35.56
C LYS A 246 0.45 -6.67 -36.23
N GLU A 247 1.50 -7.05 -35.48
CA GLU A 247 2.63 -7.81 -36.02
C GLU A 247 2.33 -9.29 -36.22
N GLN A 248 1.59 -9.92 -35.29
CA GLN A 248 1.45 -11.37 -35.23
C GLN A 248 0.05 -11.88 -35.60
N ALA A 249 -0.92 -10.99 -35.84
CA ALA A 249 -2.34 -11.33 -36.06
C ALA A 249 -2.98 -12.22 -34.95
N LEU A 250 -2.36 -12.24 -33.77
CA LEU A 250 -2.79 -12.99 -32.59
C LEU A 250 -3.34 -12.04 -31.52
N THR A 251 -4.43 -12.43 -30.87
CA THR A 251 -5.00 -11.67 -29.74
C THR A 251 -4.54 -12.27 -28.43
N CYS A 252 -3.61 -11.62 -27.73
CA CYS A 252 -3.39 -11.95 -26.31
C CYS A 252 -4.53 -11.36 -25.47
N VAL A 253 -5.27 -12.23 -24.77
CA VAL A 253 -6.35 -11.80 -23.89
C VAL A 253 -5.75 -11.44 -22.54
N MET A 254 -5.76 -10.15 -22.24
CA MET A 254 -5.23 -9.52 -21.03
C MET A 254 -5.71 -10.13 -19.71
N ILE A 255 -6.85 -10.84 -19.73
CA ILE A 255 -7.51 -11.32 -18.52
C ILE A 255 -6.74 -12.51 -17.90
N HIS A 256 -5.88 -13.22 -18.65
CA HIS A 256 -5.31 -14.50 -18.18
C HIS A 256 -3.84 -14.78 -18.54
N TRP A 257 -3.09 -13.83 -19.13
CA TRP A 257 -1.79 -14.14 -19.77
C TRP A 257 -1.86 -15.34 -20.72
N GLN A 258 -3.03 -15.60 -21.29
CA GLN A 258 -3.27 -16.65 -22.28
C GLN A 258 -3.43 -15.97 -23.63
N CYS A 259 -2.46 -16.19 -24.52
CA CYS A 259 -2.64 -15.86 -25.93
C CYS A 259 -3.44 -16.99 -26.56
N ASN A 260 -4.64 -16.65 -27.04
CA ASN A 260 -5.41 -17.58 -27.87
C ASN A 260 -4.99 -17.38 -29.32
N VAL A 261 -4.72 -18.52 -29.97
CA VAL A 261 -4.38 -18.63 -31.39
C VAL A 261 -5.63 -18.48 -32.24
#